data_AF-A0A7S3IN11-F1
#
_entry.id   AF-A0A7S3IN11-F1
#
_cell.length_a   1.000
_cell.length_b   1.000
_cell.length_c   1.000
_cell.angle_alpha   90.00
_cell.angle_beta   90.00
_cell.angle_gamma   90.00
#
_symmetry.space_group_name_H-M   'P 1'
#
loop_
_entity.id
_entity.type
_entity.pdbx_description
1 polymer ?
#
loop_
_entity_poly.entity_id
_entity_poly.type
_entity_poly.pdbx_seq_one_letter_code
_entity_poly.pdbx_strand_id
1 'polypeptide(L)'
;MQAMEYMQMAGRAGRRGKDDKGASIINVDRGLGAVPNAGEFEGMFDVAGEDVESKFKVTYKTNLNHSEGDDVGSLIESSFFANNDQQKKIEALRVKAKLEKSMETMTDIECHYGVSDQ
;
A
#
# COMPACT_ATOMS: atom_id res chain seq x y z
N MET A 1 10.57 -8.48 -7.95
CA MET A 1 9.27 -8.63 -8.65
C MET A 1 8.21 -8.33 -7.61
N GLN A 2 7.22 -7.49 -7.93
CA GLN A 2 6.14 -7.19 -6.97
C GLN A 2 5.13 -8.35 -6.93
N ALA A 3 4.52 -8.61 -5.76
CA ALA A 3 3.59 -9.71 -5.55
C ALA A 3 2.38 -9.67 -6.52
N MET A 4 1.86 -8.47 -6.79
CA MET A 4 0.75 -8.27 -7.73
C MET A 4 1.09 -8.64 -9.17
N GLU A 5 2.30 -8.32 -9.64
CA GLU A 5 2.77 -8.68 -10.98
C GLU A 5 2.92 -10.20 -11.10
N TYR A 6 3.51 -10.83 -10.08
CA TYR A 6 3.64 -12.27 -10.02
C TYR A 6 2.25 -12.95 -10.04
N MET A 7 1.31 -12.48 -9.23
CA MET A 7 -0.06 -13.01 -9.20
C MET A 7 -0.76 -12.85 -10.55
N GLN A 8 -0.59 -11.72 -11.23
CA GLN A 8 -1.22 -11.48 -12.54
C GLN A 8 -0.70 -12.45 -13.61
N MET A 9 0.59 -12.82 -13.55
CA MET A 9 1.20 -13.79 -14.47
C MET A 9 0.87 -15.23 -14.08
N ALA A 10 1.15 -15.61 -12.82
CA ALA A 10 0.95 -16.97 -12.31
C ALA A 10 -0.54 -17.36 -12.27
N GLY A 11 -1.45 -16.40 -12.06
CA GLY A 11 -2.89 -16.63 -12.06
C GLY A 11 -3.47 -17.12 -13.39
N ARG A 12 -2.70 -17.01 -14.49
CA ARG A 12 -3.09 -17.54 -15.81
C ARG A 12 -2.74 -19.01 -16.02
N ALA A 13 -1.99 -19.63 -15.10
CA ALA A 13 -1.44 -20.97 -15.29
C ALA A 13 -2.48 -22.11 -15.23
N GLY A 14 -3.71 -21.86 -14.77
CA GLY A 14 -4.76 -22.88 -14.67
C GLY A 14 -5.92 -22.65 -15.65
N ARG A 15 -6.34 -23.69 -16.37
CA ARG A 15 -7.55 -23.62 -17.22
C ARG A 15 -8.78 -24.09 -16.43
N ARG A 16 -9.76 -23.21 -16.32
CA ARG A 16 -11.01 -23.46 -15.60
C ARG A 16 -11.73 -24.71 -16.12
N GLY A 17 -11.94 -25.70 -15.25
CA GLY A 17 -12.70 -26.92 -15.53
C GLY A 17 -11.96 -27.99 -16.35
N LYS A 18 -10.66 -27.81 -16.63
CA LYS A 18 -9.83 -28.82 -17.31
C LYS A 18 -8.64 -29.28 -16.47
N ASP A 19 -8.05 -28.36 -15.71
CA ASP A 19 -6.90 -28.64 -14.88
C ASP A 19 -7.31 -28.58 -13.40
N ASP A 20 -6.93 -29.59 -12.60
CA ASP A 20 -7.20 -29.61 -11.16
C ASP A 20 -6.38 -28.56 -10.40
N LYS A 21 -5.18 -28.25 -10.91
CA LYS A 21 -4.25 -27.25 -10.35
C LYS A 21 -3.48 -26.55 -11.48
N GLY A 22 -3.20 -25.26 -11.32
CA GLY A 22 -2.26 -24.53 -12.17
C GLY A 22 -0.83 -24.67 -11.65
N ALA A 23 0.14 -24.87 -12.54
CA ALA A 23 1.55 -24.98 -12.19
C ALA A 23 2.33 -23.75 -12.70
N SER A 24 3.07 -23.09 -11.81
CA SER A 24 3.98 -21.97 -12.11
C SER A 24 5.39 -22.38 -11.73
N ILE A 25 6.36 -22.18 -12.63
CA ILE A 25 7.77 -22.53 -12.43
C ILE A 25 8.59 -21.25 -12.56
N ILE A 26 9.38 -20.96 -11.53
CA ILE A 26 10.27 -19.80 -11.50
C ILE A 26 11.68 -20.27 -11.83
N ASN A 27 12.25 -19.69 -12.88
CA ASN A 27 13.64 -19.94 -13.26
C ASN A 27 14.53 -18.89 -12.59
N VAL A 28 15.52 -19.36 -11.84
CA VAL A 28 16.50 -18.48 -11.18
C VAL A 28 17.87 -18.77 -11.78
N ASP A 29 18.44 -17.79 -12.46
CA ASP A 29 19.81 -17.85 -12.94
C ASP A 29 20.76 -17.33 -11.87
N ARG A 30 21.77 -18.12 -11.53
CA ARG A 30 22.82 -17.74 -10.55
C ARG A 30 23.86 -16.79 -11.14
N GLY A 31 23.93 -16.66 -12.46
CA GLY A 31 24.92 -15.84 -13.18
C GLY A 31 24.45 -14.44 -13.57
N LEU A 32 23.13 -14.18 -13.61
CA LEU A 32 22.56 -12.92 -14.12
C LEU A 32 22.07 -11.95 -13.03
N GLY A 33 22.08 -12.35 -11.75
CA GLY A 33 21.60 -11.52 -10.65
C GLY A 33 21.70 -12.20 -9.29
N ALA A 34 21.43 -11.41 -8.24
CA ALA A 34 21.32 -11.94 -6.88
C ALA A 34 20.12 -12.90 -6.81
N VAL A 35 20.37 -14.12 -6.34
CA VAL A 35 19.30 -15.07 -5.99
C VAL A 35 18.50 -14.45 -4.84
N PRO A 36 17.17 -14.27 -4.98
CA PRO A 36 16.37 -13.69 -3.92
C PRO A 36 16.46 -14.51 -2.64
N ASN A 37 16.45 -13.84 -1.48
CA ASN A 37 16.43 -14.54 -0.20
C ASN A 37 15.04 -15.17 0.05
N ALA A 38 14.95 -16.15 0.95
CA ALA A 38 13.70 -16.82 1.28
C ALA A 38 12.57 -15.85 1.67
N GLY A 39 12.90 -14.77 2.41
CA GLY A 39 11.92 -13.73 2.78
C GLY A 39 11.41 -12.89 1.60
N GLU A 40 12.21 -12.71 0.54
CA GLU A 40 11.77 -12.00 -0.67
C GLU A 40 10.84 -12.88 -1.52
N PHE A 41 11.08 -14.20 -1.53
CA PHE A 41 10.14 -15.16 -2.12
C PHE A 41 8.83 -15.22 -1.33
N GLU A 42 8.90 -15.23 -0.01
CA GLU A 42 7.71 -15.20 0.85
C GLU A 42 6.88 -13.95 0.59
N GLY A 43 7.50 -12.76 0.53
CA GLY A 43 6.80 -11.52 0.18
C GLY A 43 6.23 -11.51 -1.24
N MET A 44 6.86 -12.20 -2.20
CA MET A 44 6.32 -12.31 -3.57
C MET A 44 5.14 -13.28 -3.68
N PHE A 45 5.11 -14.32 -2.85
CA PHE A 45 4.02 -15.29 -2.77
C PHE A 45 2.91 -14.88 -1.80
N ASP A 46 3.18 -13.90 -0.92
CA ASP A 46 2.21 -13.41 0.02
C ASP A 46 0.99 -12.86 -0.72
N VAL A 47 -0.18 -13.12 -0.13
CA VAL A 47 -1.49 -12.79 -0.69
C VAL A 47 -1.88 -11.36 -0.35
N ALA A 48 -1.12 -10.70 0.52
CA ALA A 48 -1.26 -9.27 0.79
C ALA A 48 -1.02 -8.48 -0.51
N GLY A 49 -2.11 -8.21 -1.22
CA GLY A 49 -2.10 -7.36 -2.40
C GLY A 49 -1.49 -6.00 -2.04
N GLU A 50 -0.74 -5.43 -2.97
CA GLU A 50 -0.20 -4.09 -2.80
C GLU A 50 -1.34 -3.08 -2.96
N ASP A 51 -1.38 -2.06 -2.09
CA ASP A 51 -2.38 -1.01 -2.17
C ASP A 51 -2.22 -0.24 -3.49
N VAL A 52 -3.35 0.05 -4.14
CA VAL A 52 -3.34 0.83 -5.38
C VAL A 52 -3.05 2.28 -5.05
N GLU A 53 -1.83 2.73 -5.36
CA GLU A 53 -1.44 4.12 -5.20
C GLU A 53 -1.85 4.98 -6.41
N SER A 54 -2.20 6.24 -6.14
CA SER A 54 -2.53 7.20 -7.19
C SER A 54 -1.27 7.58 -7.98
N LYS A 55 -1.32 7.38 -9.30
CA LYS A 55 -0.28 7.88 -10.24
C LYS A 55 -0.68 9.20 -10.91
N PHE A 56 -1.59 9.95 -10.30
CA PHE A 56 -2.06 11.22 -10.86
C PHE A 56 -0.92 12.26 -10.92
N LYS A 57 -0.68 12.80 -12.12
CA LYS A 57 0.35 13.82 -12.35
C LYS A 57 -0.19 14.90 -13.27
N VAL A 58 -0.18 16.14 -12.78
CA VAL A 58 -0.54 17.32 -13.58
C VAL A 58 0.61 17.64 -14.53
N THR A 59 0.33 17.61 -15.84
CA THR A 59 1.29 17.95 -16.89
C THR A 59 0.79 19.17 -17.65
N TYR A 60 1.69 19.92 -18.31
CA TYR A 60 1.32 21.06 -19.16
C TYR A 60 0.20 20.73 -20.16
N LYS A 61 0.22 19.53 -20.76
CA LYS A 61 -0.84 19.06 -21.65
C LYS A 61 -2.20 18.99 -20.96
N THR A 62 -2.25 18.53 -19.70
CA THR A 62 -3.49 18.47 -18.91
C THR A 62 -4.06 19.86 -18.68
N ASN A 63 -3.20 20.82 -18.32
CA ASN A 63 -3.62 22.20 -18.07
C ASN A 63 -4.12 22.89 -19.34
N LEU A 64 -3.41 22.70 -20.46
CA LEU A 64 -3.78 23.32 -21.72
C LEU A 64 -5.10 22.75 -22.28
N ASN A 65 -5.36 21.46 -22.06
CA ASN A 65 -6.61 20.84 -22.49
C ASN A 65 -7.82 21.23 -21.62
N HIS A 66 -7.61 21.75 -20.41
CA HIS A 66 -8.69 22.16 -19.50
C HIS A 66 -8.93 23.68 -19.51
N SER A 67 -8.02 24.49 -20.05
CA SER A 67 -8.16 25.96 -20.02
C SER A 67 -9.37 26.52 -20.76
N GLU A 68 -10.06 25.73 -21.59
CA GLU A 68 -11.21 26.18 -22.39
C GLU A 68 -12.60 25.82 -21.81
N GLY A 69 -12.70 24.98 -20.76
CA GLY A 69 -14.01 24.46 -20.34
C GLY A 69 -14.20 24.18 -18.84
N ASP A 70 -13.17 23.75 -18.12
CA ASP A 70 -13.28 23.38 -16.71
C ASP A 70 -12.01 23.75 -15.93
N ASP A 71 -12.16 24.23 -14.69
CA ASP A 71 -11.01 24.54 -13.85
C ASP A 71 -10.24 23.26 -13.47
N VAL A 72 -8.92 23.28 -13.66
CA VAL A 72 -8.02 22.18 -13.28
C VAL A 72 -8.13 21.88 -11.78
N GLY A 73 -8.51 22.87 -10.96
CA GLY A 73 -8.81 22.68 -9.54
C GLY A 73 -9.85 21.59 -9.27
N SER A 74 -10.95 21.57 -10.04
CA SER A 74 -12.02 20.57 -9.90
C SER A 74 -11.55 19.15 -10.23
N LEU A 75 -10.62 19.02 -11.19
CA LEU A 75 -9.99 17.74 -11.55
C LEU A 75 -9.08 17.23 -10.43
N ILE A 76 -8.40 18.14 -9.73
CA ILE A 76 -7.56 17.78 -8.58
C ILE A 76 -8.42 17.33 -7.40
N GLU A 77 -9.51 18.03 -7.12
CA GLU A 77 -10.44 17.69 -6.02
C GLU A 77 -11.13 16.34 -6.24
N SER A 78 -11.53 16.06 -7.49
CA SER A 78 -12.12 14.77 -7.87
C SER A 78 -11.08 13.65 -8.07
N SER A 79 -9.79 13.95 -7.96
CA SER A 79 -8.74 12.96 -8.19
C SER A 79 -8.68 11.90 -7.08
N PHE A 80 -8.27 10.70 -7.47
CA PHE A 80 -8.05 9.59 -6.53
C PHE A 80 -6.98 9.92 -5.46
N PHE A 81 -6.04 10.82 -5.78
CA PHE A 81 -5.04 11.30 -4.82
C PHE A 81 -5.69 12.05 -3.66
N ALA A 82 -6.54 13.04 -3.96
CA ALA A 82 -7.23 13.83 -2.94
C ALA A 82 -8.14 12.97 -2.05
N ASN A 83 -8.87 12.02 -2.65
CA ASN A 83 -9.72 11.10 -1.89
C ASN A 83 -8.92 10.16 -0.98
N ASN A 84 -7.79 9.61 -1.44
CA ASN A 84 -6.97 8.71 -0.61
C ASN A 84 -6.35 9.45 0.59
N ASP A 85 -5.86 10.67 0.38
CA ASP A 85 -5.34 11.50 1.48
C ASP A 85 -6.40 11.82 2.54
N GLN A 86 -7.62 12.17 2.11
CA GLN A 86 -8.75 12.39 3.01
C GLN A 86 -9.11 11.13 3.82
N GLN A 87 -9.13 9.95 3.18
CA GLN A 87 -9.41 8.70 3.87
C GLN A 87 -8.33 8.36 4.90
N LYS A 88 -7.04 8.49 4.55
CA LYS A 88 -5.92 8.30 5.48
C LYS A 88 -6.01 9.25 6.68
N LYS A 89 -6.37 10.51 6.44
CA LYS A 89 -6.57 11.51 7.51
C LYS A 89 -7.71 11.13 8.45
N ILE A 90 -8.85 10.66 7.91
CA ILE A 90 -9.99 10.20 8.72
C ILE A 90 -9.59 8.99 9.57
N GLU A 91 -8.86 8.05 9.00
CA GLU A 91 -8.38 6.87 9.72
C GLU A 91 -7.40 7.25 10.84
N ALA A 92 -6.43 8.11 10.55
CA ALA A 92 -5.49 8.60 11.56
C ALA A 92 -6.20 9.28 12.74
N LEU A 93 -7.25 10.08 12.48
CA LEU A 93 -8.07 10.69 13.53
C LEU A 93 -8.81 9.65 14.37
N ARG A 94 -9.34 8.59 13.75
CA ARG A 94 -10.00 7.49 14.48
C ARG A 94 -9.03 6.73 15.37
N VAL A 95 -7.83 6.45 14.86
CA VAL A 95 -6.77 5.78 15.62
C VAL A 95 -6.34 6.66 16.80
N LYS A 96 -6.10 7.95 16.56
CA LYS A 96 -5.78 8.92 17.62
C LYS A 96 -6.85 8.94 18.72
N ALA A 97 -8.12 9.03 18.36
CA ALA A 97 -9.22 9.05 19.34
C ALA A 97 -9.34 7.74 20.15
N LYS A 98 -8.99 6.58 19.56
CA LYS A 98 -8.91 5.31 20.30
C LYS A 98 -7.71 5.27 21.24
N LEU A 99 -6.57 5.76 20.79
CA LEU A 99 -5.35 5.85 21.60
C LEU A 99 -5.55 6.79 22.80
N GLU A 100 -6.13 7.97 22.59
CA GLU A 100 -6.43 8.92 23.67
C GLU A 100 -7.29 8.27 24.75
N LYS A 101 -8.35 7.54 24.38
CA LYS A 101 -9.16 6.78 25.33
C LYS A 101 -8.36 5.70 26.07
N SER A 102 -7.48 4.98 25.37
CA SER A 102 -6.64 3.97 26.02
C SER A 102 -5.58 4.57 26.95
N MET A 103 -5.13 5.79 26.66
CA MET A 103 -4.18 6.55 27.45
C MET A 103 -4.83 7.08 28.73
N GLU A 104 -6.09 7.54 28.66
CA GLU A 104 -6.88 7.95 29.82
C GLU A 104 -7.24 6.78 30.75
N THR A 105 -7.37 5.56 30.22
CA THR A 105 -7.63 4.36 31.04
C THR A 105 -6.38 3.79 31.71
N MET A 106 -5.18 4.18 31.27
CA MET A 106 -3.95 3.78 31.94
C MET A 106 -3.75 4.67 33.16
N THR A 107 -3.70 4.04 34.33
CA THR A 107 -3.38 4.74 35.58
C THR A 107 -1.88 5.00 35.64
N ASP A 108 -1.51 6.20 36.10
CA ASP A 108 -0.13 6.53 36.36
C ASP A 108 0.42 5.56 37.41
N ILE A 109 1.42 4.77 37.00
CA ILE A 109 2.14 3.91 37.93
C ILE A 109 3.05 4.85 38.72
N GLU A 110 2.78 5.05 40.00
CA GLU A 110 3.71 5.71 40.91
C GLU A 110 5.02 4.90 40.96
N CYS A 111 5.99 5.35 40.17
CA CYS A 111 7.31 4.73 40.12
C CYS A 111 8.06 5.12 41.40
N HIS A 112 7.97 4.28 42.42
CA HIS A 112 8.63 4.50 43.71
C HIS A 112 10.17 4.61 43.64
N TYR A 113 10.78 4.27 42.49
CA TYR A 113 12.22 4.28 42.24
C TYR A 113 12.65 5.17 41.06
N GLY A 114 11.75 5.98 40.49
CA GLY A 114 12.01 6.66 39.22
C GLY A 114 11.61 8.13 39.21
N VAL A 115 12.25 8.94 40.07
CA VAL A 115 12.51 10.34 39.77
C VAL A 115 13.97 10.59 40.09
N SER A 116 14.85 10.47 39.10
CA SER A 116 16.15 11.13 39.17
C SER A 116 15.99 12.48 38.47
N ASP A 117 15.50 13.46 39.23
CA ASP A 117 15.80 14.86 38.97
C ASP A 117 17.30 15.07 39.25
N GLN A 118 18.09 15.11 38.17
CA GLN A 118 19.31 15.90 38.02
C GLN A 118 19.63 16.08 36.54
#